data_AF-A0A518GZZ9-F1
#
_entry.id   AF-A0A518GZZ9-F1
#
_cell.length_a   1.000
_cell.length_b   1.000
_cell.length_c   1.000
_cell.angle_alpha   90.00
_cell.angle_beta   90.00
_cell.angle_gamma   90.00
#
_symmetry.space_group_name_H-M   'P 1'
#
loop_
_entity.id
_entity.type
_entity.pdbx_description
1 polymer ?
#
loop_
_entity_poly.entity_id
_entity_poly.type
_entity_poly.pdbx_seq_one_letter_code
_entity_poly.pdbx_strand_id
1 'polypeptide(L)'
;MASEAEAEPRRTFTLLDAMILVAAIAPGFALSRIIVDQQGSPIVADHPARTALNAATFGISVATPVALTLTPALLLLRLRRPRPPRRRLWHTQGALNIAALSAVTPITGVALWALLALGVPFASDPFDFEVIETVLLLLPMTLAPTAIAVSICGRLLGVHGRPPDWLDRLGQRWGWFWVAFAPIDFWAILQ
;
A
#
# COMPACT_ATOMS: atom_id res chain seq x y z
N MET A 1 -45.76 13.21 5.38
CA MET A 1 -45.52 11.97 4.61
C MET A 1 -44.03 11.90 4.33
N ALA A 2 -43.28 11.21 5.18
CA ALA A 2 -41.84 11.02 4.98
C ALA A 2 -41.67 9.97 3.88
N SER A 3 -41.08 10.39 2.76
CA SER A 3 -40.58 9.48 1.72
C SER A 3 -39.74 8.41 2.41
N GLU A 4 -40.11 7.14 2.28
CA GLU A 4 -39.22 6.03 2.58
C GLU A 4 -37.96 6.26 1.76
N ALA A 5 -36.90 6.73 2.44
CA ALA A 5 -35.61 6.91 1.80
C ALA A 5 -35.15 5.51 1.43
N GLU A 6 -35.32 5.13 0.16
CA GLU A 6 -34.84 3.88 -0.39
C GLU A 6 -33.41 3.67 0.10
N ALA A 7 -33.21 2.66 0.95
CA ALA A 7 -31.93 2.38 1.52
C ALA A 7 -30.96 2.11 0.36
N GLU A 8 -29.99 3.00 0.16
CA GLU A 8 -29.05 2.87 -0.96
C GLU A 8 -28.40 1.47 -0.92
N PRO A 9 -28.37 0.75 -2.06
CA PRO A 9 -27.85 -0.61 -2.10
C PRO A 9 -26.41 -0.63 -1.57
N ARG A 10 -26.18 -1.38 -0.50
CA ARG A 10 -24.84 -1.58 0.07
C ARG A 10 -24.12 -2.65 -0.75
N ARG A 11 -22.90 -2.35 -1.22
CA ARG A 11 -22.05 -3.34 -1.89
C ARG A 11 -21.69 -4.45 -0.90
N THR A 12 -22.06 -5.69 -1.22
CA THR A 12 -21.63 -6.90 -0.52
C THR A 12 -20.30 -7.39 -1.08
N PHE A 13 -19.55 -8.12 -0.26
CA PHE A 13 -18.34 -8.81 -0.70
C PHE A 13 -18.75 -10.03 -1.53
N THR A 14 -18.24 -10.14 -2.76
CA THR A 14 -18.59 -11.21 -3.70
C THR A 14 -17.45 -12.20 -3.92
N LEU A 15 -17.74 -13.39 -4.42
CA LEU A 15 -16.71 -14.38 -4.81
C LEU A 15 -15.69 -13.79 -5.78
N LEU A 16 -16.14 -12.98 -6.74
CA LEU A 16 -15.24 -12.31 -7.68
C LEU A 16 -14.32 -11.28 -6.99
N ASP A 17 -14.77 -10.63 -5.91
CA ASP A 17 -13.89 -9.75 -5.14
C ASP A 17 -12.78 -10.55 -4.46
N ALA A 18 -13.10 -11.73 -3.93
CA ALA A 18 -12.11 -12.66 -3.38
C ALA A 18 -11.10 -13.10 -4.45
N MET A 19 -11.58 -13.49 -5.65
CA MET A 19 -10.71 -13.89 -6.76
C MET A 19 -9.75 -12.77 -7.18
N ILE A 20 -10.21 -11.51 -7.24
CA ILE A 20 -9.35 -10.36 -7.56
C ILE A 20 -8.28 -10.17 -6.49
N LEU A 21 -8.64 -10.27 -5.20
CA LEU A 21 -7.68 -10.16 -4.12
C LEU A 21 -6.64 -11.28 -4.15
N VAL A 22 -7.07 -12.53 -4.37
CA VAL A 22 -6.15 -13.68 -4.51
C VAL A 22 -5.20 -13.49 -5.69
N ALA A 23 -5.73 -13.09 -6.85
CA ALA A 23 -4.93 -12.82 -8.04
C ALA A 23 -3.90 -11.70 -7.82
N ALA A 24 -4.25 -10.67 -7.05
CA ALA A 24 -3.34 -9.58 -6.70
C ALA A 24 -2.28 -9.99 -5.68
N ILE A 25 -2.61 -10.87 -4.74
CA ILE A 25 -1.68 -11.36 -3.71
C ILE A 25 -0.60 -12.28 -4.31
N ALA A 26 -0.93 -13.10 -5.30
CA ALA A 26 -0.02 -14.05 -5.93
C ALA A 26 1.31 -13.44 -6.45
N PRO A 27 1.32 -12.37 -7.27
CA PRO A 27 2.58 -11.73 -7.69
C PRO A 27 3.31 -11.08 -6.52
N GLY A 28 2.59 -10.59 -5.51
CA GLY A 28 3.19 -10.08 -4.28
C GLY A 28 4.02 -11.15 -3.58
N PHE A 29 3.46 -12.35 -3.37
CA PHE A 29 4.20 -13.47 -2.79
C PHE A 29 5.37 -13.94 -3.65
N ALA A 30 5.22 -13.94 -4.98
CA ALA A 30 6.31 -14.27 -5.87
C ALA A 30 7.50 -13.32 -5.70
N LEU A 31 7.24 -12.02 -5.56
CA LEU A 31 8.27 -11.01 -5.26
C LEU A 31 8.84 -11.17 -3.85
N SER A 32 7.99 -11.39 -2.85
CA SER A 32 8.42 -11.62 -1.47
C SER A 32 9.33 -12.82 -1.35
N ARG A 33 9.14 -13.87 -2.16
CA ARG A 33 10.01 -15.05 -2.18
C ARG A 33 11.44 -14.70 -2.58
N ILE A 34 11.64 -13.79 -3.54
CA ILE A 34 12.98 -13.34 -3.94
C ILE A 34 13.70 -12.70 -2.75
N ILE A 35 12.98 -11.92 -1.95
CA ILE A 35 13.52 -11.27 -0.74
C ILE A 35 13.93 -12.32 0.29
N VAL A 36 13.08 -13.32 0.55
CA VAL A 36 13.38 -14.40 1.50
C VAL A 36 14.58 -15.23 1.04
N ASP A 37 14.64 -15.59 -0.25
CA ASP A 37 15.71 -16.42 -0.80
C ASP A 37 17.07 -15.69 -0.79
N GLN A 38 17.09 -14.36 -0.90
CA GLN A 38 18.31 -13.53 -0.92
C GLN A 38 18.78 -13.09 0.47
N GLN A 39 17.87 -12.64 1.34
CA GLN A 39 18.22 -12.19 2.70
C GLN A 39 18.51 -13.36 3.65
N GLY A 40 17.99 -14.55 3.36
CA GLY A 40 18.11 -15.71 4.24
C GLY A 40 17.30 -15.56 5.53
N SER A 41 17.68 -16.31 6.57
CA SER A 41 17.02 -16.23 7.88
C SER A 41 17.36 -14.90 8.57
N PRO A 42 16.41 -14.24 9.24
CA PRO A 42 16.69 -13.01 10.00
C PRO A 42 17.86 -13.24 10.96
N ILE A 43 18.85 -12.34 10.90
CA ILE A 43 20.06 -12.43 11.71
C ILE A 43 19.66 -12.27 13.19
N VAL A 44 19.87 -13.32 13.98
CA VAL A 44 19.78 -13.26 15.44
C VAL A 44 20.89 -12.33 15.92
N ALA A 45 20.52 -11.16 16.43
CA ALA A 45 21.45 -10.21 17.00
C ALA A 45 21.73 -10.53 18.47
N ASP A 46 22.87 -10.06 18.98
CA ASP A 46 23.28 -10.26 20.38
C ASP A 46 22.32 -9.62 21.39
N HIS A 47 21.47 -8.69 20.95
CA HIS A 47 20.53 -7.96 21.80
C HIS A 47 19.07 -8.23 21.39
N PRO A 48 18.16 -8.59 22.32
CA PRO A 48 16.79 -8.99 22.00
C PRO A 48 15.99 -7.89 21.29
N ALA A 49 16.22 -6.62 21.66
CA ALA A 49 15.58 -5.49 20.98
C ALA A 49 16.01 -5.35 19.51
N ARG A 50 17.29 -5.62 19.19
CA ARG A 50 17.79 -5.58 17.81
C ARG A 50 17.27 -6.76 17.01
N THR A 51 17.15 -7.95 17.61
CA THR A 51 16.51 -9.12 16.98
C THR A 51 15.04 -8.86 16.66
N ALA A 52 14.28 -8.24 17.59
CA ALA A 52 12.90 -7.87 17.35
C ALA A 52 12.75 -6.84 16.21
N LEU A 53 13.64 -5.84 16.16
CA LEU A 53 13.69 -4.86 15.07
C LEU A 53 14.05 -5.50 13.73
N ASN A 54 15.07 -6.34 13.67
CA ASN A 54 15.45 -7.07 12.45
C ASN A 54 14.31 -7.97 11.95
N ALA A 55 13.63 -8.67 12.85
CA ALA A 55 12.47 -9.49 12.50
C ALA A 55 11.30 -8.64 11.99
N ALA A 56 11.08 -7.45 12.58
CA ALA A 56 10.08 -6.51 12.09
C ALA A 56 10.43 -6.02 10.68
N THR A 57 11.64 -5.49 10.47
CA THR A 57 12.13 -5.04 9.16
C THR A 57 12.04 -6.14 8.11
N PHE A 58 12.45 -7.37 8.43
CA PHE A 58 12.31 -8.52 7.53
C PHE A 58 10.84 -8.80 7.18
N GLY A 59 9.97 -8.84 8.18
CA GLY A 59 8.52 -9.03 7.96
C GLY A 59 7.92 -7.93 7.08
N ILE A 60 8.43 -6.71 7.17
CA ILE A 60 8.02 -5.56 6.36
C ILE A 60 8.47 -5.72 4.92
N SER A 61 9.75 -6.00 4.70
CA SER A 61 10.28 -6.23 3.36
C SER A 61 9.52 -7.36 2.65
N VAL A 62 9.12 -8.41 3.38
CA VAL A 62 8.29 -9.49 2.85
C VAL A 62 6.82 -9.06 2.61
N ALA A 63 6.23 -8.23 3.46
CA ALA A 63 4.84 -7.79 3.32
C ALA A 63 4.64 -6.69 2.26
N THR A 64 5.64 -5.84 2.03
CA THR A 64 5.59 -4.67 1.15
C THR A 64 5.21 -5.02 -0.30
N PRO A 65 5.80 -6.04 -0.96
CA PRO A 65 5.39 -6.44 -2.32
C PRO A 65 3.92 -6.83 -2.41
N VAL A 66 3.41 -7.58 -1.42
CA VAL A 66 1.98 -7.94 -1.33
C VAL A 66 1.11 -6.70 -1.14
N ALA A 67 1.56 -5.77 -0.29
CA ALA A 67 0.83 -4.53 -0.07
C ALA A 67 0.78 -3.66 -1.35
N LEU A 68 1.87 -3.66 -2.12
CA LEU A 68 1.96 -2.92 -3.38
C LEU A 68 1.01 -3.48 -4.43
N THR A 69 0.97 -4.79 -4.62
CA THR A 69 0.09 -5.40 -5.63
C THR A 69 -1.39 -5.34 -5.24
N LEU A 70 -1.70 -5.34 -3.94
CA LEU A 70 -3.06 -5.16 -3.44
C LEU A 70 -3.60 -3.75 -3.65
N THR A 71 -2.75 -2.72 -3.60
CA THR A 71 -3.16 -1.31 -3.73
C THR A 71 -3.99 -1.03 -5.00
N PRO A 72 -3.52 -1.33 -6.23
CA PRO A 72 -4.32 -1.16 -7.44
C PRO A 72 -5.51 -2.12 -7.50
N ALA A 73 -5.42 -3.32 -6.91
CA ALA A 73 -6.55 -4.24 -6.85
C ALA A 73 -7.72 -3.66 -6.02
N LEU A 74 -7.43 -3.03 -4.88
CA LEU A 74 -8.43 -2.31 -4.09
C LEU A 74 -9.07 -1.16 -4.86
N LEU A 75 -8.29 -0.45 -5.70
CA LEU A 75 -8.83 0.58 -6.58
C LEU A 75 -9.76 -0.02 -7.63
N LEU A 76 -9.36 -1.11 -8.28
CA LEU A 76 -10.18 -1.83 -9.27
C LEU A 76 -11.50 -2.31 -8.66
N LEU A 77 -11.46 -2.89 -7.46
CA LEU A 77 -12.65 -3.29 -6.71
C LEU A 77 -13.60 -2.13 -6.44
N ARG A 78 -13.07 -0.91 -6.25
CA ARG A 78 -13.87 0.30 -6.05
C ARG A 78 -14.51 0.82 -7.33
N LEU A 79 -13.85 0.62 -8.46
CA LEU A 79 -14.32 1.05 -9.77
C LEU A 79 -15.37 0.09 -10.37
N ARG A 80 -15.44 -1.15 -9.84
CA ARG A 80 -16.39 -2.20 -10.25
C ARG A 80 -17.83 -1.88 -9.84
N ARG A 81 -18.80 -2.42 -10.61
CA ARG A 81 -20.24 -2.31 -10.31
C ARG A 81 -20.66 -3.22 -9.13
N PRO A 82 -21.67 -2.84 -8.32
CA PRO A 82 -22.45 -1.59 -8.38
C PRO A 82 -21.60 -0.38 -7.95
N ARG A 83 -21.42 0.57 -8.88
CA ARG A 83 -20.49 1.68 -8.68
C ARG A 83 -21.25 2.81 -7.99
N PRO A 84 -20.83 3.27 -6.80
CA PRO A 84 -21.41 4.46 -6.22
C PRO A 84 -21.21 5.66 -7.17
N PRO A 85 -22.13 6.63 -7.20
CA PRO A 85 -22.02 7.79 -8.10
C PRO A 85 -20.64 8.44 -7.93
N ARG A 86 -20.00 8.85 -9.05
CA ARG A 86 -18.60 9.32 -9.05
C ARG A 86 -18.33 10.40 -8.00
N ARG A 87 -19.28 11.32 -7.81
CA ARG A 87 -19.22 12.36 -6.78
C ARG A 87 -19.03 11.77 -5.38
N ARG A 88 -19.73 10.69 -5.05
CA ARG A 88 -19.63 10.02 -3.73
C ARG A 88 -18.28 9.35 -3.52
N LEU A 89 -17.68 8.79 -4.56
CA LEU A 89 -16.35 8.15 -4.46
C LEU A 89 -15.31 9.13 -3.90
N TRP A 90 -15.32 10.38 -4.40
CA TRP A 90 -14.37 11.41 -3.98
C TRP A 90 -14.65 12.00 -2.60
N HIS A 91 -15.80 11.68 -1.99
CA HIS A 91 -16.18 12.12 -0.65
C HIS A 91 -16.06 11.01 0.39
N THR A 92 -15.10 10.09 0.24
CA THR A 92 -14.83 9.07 1.25
C THR A 92 -13.33 8.91 1.43
N GLN A 93 -12.85 8.99 2.68
CA GLN A 93 -11.42 9.07 2.98
C GLN A 93 -10.66 7.83 2.51
N GLY A 94 -11.23 6.63 2.67
CA GLY A 94 -10.61 5.41 2.19
C GLY A 94 -10.48 5.36 0.66
N ALA A 95 -11.37 6.01 -0.08
CA ALA A 95 -11.26 6.13 -1.54
C ALA A 95 -10.05 6.93 -1.94
N LEU A 96 -9.92 8.09 -1.29
CA LEU A 96 -8.86 9.04 -1.57
C LEU A 96 -7.51 8.39 -1.26
N ASN A 97 -7.39 7.68 -0.13
CA ASN A 97 -6.18 6.94 0.22
C ASN A 97 -5.84 5.89 -0.83
N ILE A 98 -6.77 4.99 -1.19
CA ILE A 98 -6.50 3.94 -2.19
C ILE A 98 -6.14 4.55 -3.55
N ALA A 99 -6.87 5.58 -3.99
CA ALA A 99 -6.63 6.23 -5.27
C ALA A 99 -5.27 6.94 -5.30
N ALA A 100 -4.92 7.68 -4.25
CA ALA A 100 -3.64 8.36 -4.14
C ALA A 100 -2.47 7.37 -4.08
N LEU A 101 -2.57 6.33 -3.24
CA LEU A 101 -1.55 5.29 -3.15
C LEU A 101 -1.38 4.58 -4.50
N SER A 102 -2.48 4.22 -5.17
CA SER A 102 -2.43 3.59 -6.51
C SER A 102 -1.83 4.49 -7.58
N ALA A 103 -1.95 5.81 -7.44
CA ALA A 103 -1.36 6.77 -8.37
C ALA A 103 0.13 7.01 -8.08
N VAL A 104 0.51 7.09 -6.80
CA VAL A 104 1.90 7.32 -6.40
C VAL A 104 2.77 6.09 -6.66
N THR A 105 2.29 4.86 -6.45
CA THR A 105 3.08 3.64 -6.68
C THR A 105 3.75 3.59 -8.07
N PRO A 106 3.03 3.72 -9.21
CA PRO A 106 3.67 3.70 -10.52
C PRO A 106 4.55 4.93 -10.77
N ILE A 107 4.21 6.10 -10.23
CA ILE A 107 5.05 7.31 -10.36
C ILE A 107 6.40 7.08 -9.68
N THR A 108 6.40 6.57 -8.45
CA THR A 108 7.63 6.22 -7.72
C THR A 108 8.42 5.14 -8.48
N GLY A 109 7.74 4.11 -8.99
CA GLY A 109 8.38 3.06 -9.79
C GLY A 109 9.05 3.59 -11.06
N VAL A 110 8.38 4.49 -11.80
CA VAL A 110 8.91 5.13 -13.01
C VAL A 110 10.05 6.08 -12.69
N ALA A 111 9.91 6.93 -11.67
CA ALA A 111 10.96 7.86 -11.25
C ALA A 111 12.23 7.10 -10.87
N LEU A 112 12.08 5.97 -10.19
CA LEU A 112 13.20 5.14 -9.79
C LEU A 112 13.85 4.42 -10.98
N TRP A 113 13.05 3.86 -11.89
CA TRP A 113 13.56 3.34 -13.16
C TRP A 113 14.33 4.39 -13.97
N ALA A 114 13.84 5.63 -13.99
CA ALA A 114 14.52 6.73 -14.67
C ALA A 114 15.87 7.07 -13.99
N LEU A 115 15.94 7.08 -12.66
CA LEU A 115 17.19 7.29 -11.93
C LEU A 115 18.22 6.18 -12.25
N LEU A 116 17.78 4.92 -12.33
CA LEU A 116 18.63 3.80 -12.73
C LEU A 116 19.13 3.96 -14.18
N ALA A 117 18.23 4.32 -15.10
CA ALA A 117 18.56 4.52 -16.51
C ALA A 117 19.53 5.69 -16.75
N LEU A 118 19.55 6.69 -15.86
CA LEU A 118 20.47 7.83 -15.92
C LEU A 118 21.87 7.50 -15.39
N GLY A 119 22.15 6.25 -15.04
CA GLY A 119 23.48 5.82 -14.62
C GLY A 119 23.87 6.34 -13.24
N VAL A 120 22.87 6.66 -12.39
CA VAL A 120 23.15 6.75 -10.95
C VAL A 120 23.71 5.38 -10.56
N PRO A 121 24.90 5.29 -9.93
CA PRO A 121 25.72 4.07 -9.85
C PRO A 121 25.13 3.04 -8.86
N PHE A 122 23.93 2.57 -9.16
CA PHE A 122 23.27 1.46 -8.51
C PHE A 122 23.53 0.24 -9.39
N ALA A 123 24.75 -0.29 -9.24
CA ALA A 123 25.21 -1.54 -9.83
C ALA A 123 25.18 -1.65 -11.38
N SER A 124 25.85 -2.68 -11.91
CA SER A 124 25.93 -2.93 -13.35
C SER A 124 24.69 -3.61 -13.92
N ASP A 125 23.82 -4.19 -13.08
CA ASP A 125 22.57 -4.83 -13.48
C ASP A 125 21.38 -4.14 -12.79
N PRO A 126 20.41 -3.54 -13.53
CA PRO A 126 19.22 -2.94 -12.94
C PRO A 126 18.29 -3.95 -12.23
N PHE A 127 18.54 -5.25 -12.39
CA PHE A 127 17.87 -6.34 -11.67
C PHE A 127 18.67 -6.86 -10.47
N ASP A 128 19.79 -6.21 -10.12
CA ASP A 128 20.53 -6.55 -8.91
C ASP A 128 19.64 -6.41 -7.67
N PHE A 129 19.76 -7.39 -6.77
CA PHE A 129 18.93 -7.49 -5.57
C PHE A 129 18.99 -6.21 -4.72
N GLU A 130 20.17 -5.60 -4.59
CA GLU A 130 20.38 -4.36 -3.84
C GLU A 130 19.52 -3.21 -4.39
N VAL A 131 19.33 -3.14 -5.71
CA VAL A 131 18.49 -2.14 -6.35
C VAL A 131 17.03 -2.37 -5.96
N ILE A 132 16.55 -3.61 -6.10
CA ILE A 132 15.17 -3.99 -5.74
C ILE A 132 14.90 -3.75 -4.26
N GLU A 133 15.83 -4.11 -3.39
CA GLU A 133 15.73 -3.88 -1.95
C GLU A 133 15.68 -2.38 -1.63
N THR A 134 16.57 -1.59 -2.22
CA THR A 134 16.59 -0.13 -2.07
C THR A 134 15.27 0.48 -2.52
N VAL A 135 14.73 0.04 -3.67
CA VAL A 135 13.41 0.45 -4.17
C VAL A 135 12.34 0.21 -3.12
N LEU A 136 12.28 -1.02 -2.59
CA LEU A 136 11.26 -1.43 -1.65
C LEU A 136 11.37 -0.70 -0.31
N LEU A 137 12.59 -0.38 0.15
CA LEU A 137 12.83 0.39 1.38
C LEU A 137 12.47 1.88 1.24
N LEU A 138 12.68 2.47 0.06
CA LEU A 138 12.34 3.87 -0.19
C LEU A 138 10.84 4.08 -0.43
N LEU A 139 10.12 3.04 -0.86
CA LEU A 139 8.73 3.16 -1.27
C LEU A 139 7.80 3.57 -0.10
N PRO A 140 7.89 3.00 1.11
CA PRO A 140 7.16 3.45 2.30
C PRO A 140 7.38 4.92 2.64
N MET A 141 8.61 5.45 2.44
CA MET A 141 8.93 6.87 2.65
C MET A 141 8.14 7.79 1.74
N THR A 142 7.70 7.31 0.57
CA THR A 142 6.86 8.09 -0.36
C THR A 142 5.37 7.88 -0.11
N LEU A 143 4.96 6.66 0.27
CA LEU A 143 3.56 6.30 0.45
C LEU A 143 2.99 6.82 1.78
N ALA A 144 3.76 6.79 2.87
CA ALA A 144 3.30 7.25 4.17
C ALA A 144 2.96 8.75 4.20
N PRO A 145 3.81 9.68 3.71
CA PRO A 145 3.45 11.10 3.62
C PRO A 145 2.21 11.32 2.75
N THR A 146 2.07 10.55 1.66
CA THR A 146 0.89 10.61 0.80
C THR A 146 -0.38 10.22 1.56
N ALA A 147 -0.35 9.10 2.30
CA ALA A 147 -1.48 8.65 3.13
C ALA A 147 -1.83 9.66 4.23
N ILE A 148 -0.83 10.27 4.87
CA ILE A 148 -1.01 11.32 5.88
C ILE A 148 -1.65 12.55 5.26
N ALA A 149 -1.08 13.07 4.16
CA ALA A 149 -1.57 14.26 3.47
C ALA A 149 -3.02 14.09 3.04
N VAL A 150 -3.35 12.96 2.40
CA VAL A 150 -4.72 12.66 1.97
C VAL A 150 -5.68 12.53 3.16
N SER A 151 -5.23 11.93 4.26
CA SER A 151 -6.04 11.80 5.48
C SER A 151 -6.32 13.15 6.13
N ILE A 152 -5.32 14.03 6.21
CA ILE A 152 -5.47 15.39 6.75
C ILE A 152 -6.38 16.21 5.83
N CYS A 153 -6.13 16.24 4.52
CA CYS A 153 -6.95 16.97 3.56
C CYS A 153 -8.40 16.48 3.56
N GLY A 154 -8.63 15.16 3.61
CA GLY A 154 -9.97 14.58 3.71
C GLY A 154 -10.71 15.05 4.97
N ARG A 155 -10.01 15.12 6.11
CA ARG A 155 -10.60 15.64 7.35
C ARG A 155 -10.94 17.13 7.26
N LEU A 156 -10.03 17.94 6.73
CA LEU A 156 -10.22 19.39 6.56
C LEU A 156 -11.37 19.73 5.58
N LEU A 157 -11.56 18.91 4.54
CA LEU A 157 -12.65 19.06 3.58
C LEU A 157 -14.00 18.53 4.09
N GLY A 158 -14.10 18.13 5.36
CA GLY A 158 -15.36 17.67 5.96
C GLY A 158 -15.87 16.34 5.41
N VAL A 159 -14.96 15.47 4.96
CA VAL A 159 -15.29 14.15 4.38
C VAL A 159 -15.68 13.15 5.49
N HIS A 160 -16.74 13.44 6.25
CA HIS A 160 -17.17 12.63 7.41
C HIS A 160 -18.66 12.25 7.42
N GLY A 161 -19.45 12.70 6.44
CA GLY A 161 -20.91 12.68 6.55
C GLY A 161 -21.61 11.33 6.35
N ARG A 162 -20.91 10.23 6.05
CA ARG A 162 -21.56 8.94 5.71
C ARG A 162 -20.88 7.74 6.36
N PRO A 163 -21.66 6.71 6.74
CA PRO A 163 -21.10 5.48 7.28
C PRO A 163 -20.19 4.82 6.22
N PRO A 164 -18.93 4.50 6.57
CA PRO A 164 -17.98 3.95 5.61
C PRO A 164 -18.39 2.53 5.22
N ASP A 165 -18.31 2.21 3.92
CA ASP A 165 -18.46 0.84 3.45
C ASP A 165 -17.25 -0.02 3.87
N TRP A 166 -17.31 -1.33 3.63
CA TRP A 166 -16.21 -2.22 4.00
C TRP A 166 -14.90 -1.89 3.26
N LEU A 167 -15.01 -1.43 2.01
CA LEU A 167 -13.86 -1.08 1.17
C LEU A 167 -13.24 0.26 1.61
N ASP A 168 -14.05 1.18 2.11
CA ASP A 168 -13.61 2.45 2.66
C ASP A 168 -12.86 2.23 3.98
N ARG A 169 -13.40 1.39 4.86
CA ARG A 169 -12.68 0.95 6.07
C ARG A 169 -11.37 0.27 5.73
N LEU A 170 -11.36 -0.57 4.68
CA LEU A 170 -10.14 -1.21 4.21
C LEU A 170 -9.13 -0.19 3.70
N GLY A 171 -9.54 0.78 2.87
CA GLY A 171 -8.67 1.84 2.38
C GLY A 171 -8.13 2.77 3.48
N GLN A 172 -8.92 3.04 4.52
CA GLN A 172 -8.45 3.77 5.70
C GLN A 172 -7.39 2.98 6.46
N ARG A 173 -7.65 1.69 6.74
CA ARG A 173 -6.68 0.79 7.38
C ARG A 173 -5.41 0.63 6.55
N TRP A 174 -5.56 0.62 5.22
CA TRP A 174 -4.44 0.55 4.28
C TRP A 174 -3.57 1.79 4.30
N GLY A 175 -4.17 2.98 4.42
CA GLY A 175 -3.40 4.21 4.65
C GLY A 175 -2.61 4.14 5.96
N TRP A 176 -3.26 3.71 7.05
CA TRP A 176 -2.60 3.56 8.36
C TRP A 176 -1.52 2.49 8.38
N PHE A 177 -1.69 1.41 7.62
CA PHE A 177 -0.65 0.41 7.38
C PHE A 177 0.64 1.14 6.95
N TRP A 178 0.63 1.87 5.83
CA TRP A 178 1.83 2.59 5.34
C TRP A 178 2.41 3.60 6.34
N VAL A 179 1.55 4.33 7.07
CA VAL A 179 2.00 5.28 8.10
C VAL A 179 2.74 4.59 9.24
N ALA A 180 2.26 3.42 9.67
CA ALA A 180 2.93 2.65 10.71
C ALA A 180 4.27 2.03 10.26
N PHE A 181 4.44 1.79 8.95
CA PHE A 181 5.69 1.23 8.40
C PHE A 181 6.82 2.25 8.30
N ALA A 182 6.52 3.49 7.90
CA ALA A 182 7.52 4.55 7.73
C ALA A 182 8.59 4.65 8.84
N PRO A 183 8.28 4.67 10.15
CA PRO A 183 9.32 4.76 11.17
C PRO A 183 10.23 3.53 11.24
N ILE A 184 9.74 2.34 10.89
CA ILE A 184 10.54 1.11 10.92
C ILE A 184 11.52 1.09 9.74
N ASP A 185 11.08 1.52 8.56
CA ASP A 185 11.96 1.68 7.40
C ASP A 185 12.98 2.79 7.62
N PHE A 186 12.59 3.90 8.26
CA PHE A 186 13.50 4.99 8.58
C PHE A 186 14.64 4.51 9.47
N TRP A 187 14.30 3.67 10.46
CA TRP A 187 15.29 3.05 11.33
C TRP A 187 16.24 2.12 10.56
N ALA A 188 15.71 1.31 9.64
CA ALA A 188 16.52 0.39 8.83
C ALA A 188 17.58 1.12 7.97
N ILE A 189 17.24 2.31 7.47
CA ILE A 189 18.16 3.15 6.67
C ILE A 189 19.30 3.74 7.51
N LEU A 190 19.12 3.90 8.82
CA LEU A 190 20.11 4.51 9.71
C LEU A 190 21.18 3.55 10.24
N GLN A 191 21.03 2.23 10.04
CA GLN A 191 22.02 1.23 10.44
C GLN A 191 23.07 0.98 9.38
#